data_AF-E5VBA9-F1
#
_entry.id   AF-E5VBA9-F1
#
_cell.length_a   1.000
_cell.length_b   1.000
_cell.length_c   1.000
_cell.angle_alpha   90.00
_cell.angle_beta   90.00
_cell.angle_gamma   90.00
#
_symmetry.space_group_name_H-M   'P 1'
#
loop_
_entity.id
_entity.type
_entity.pdbx_description
1 polymer ?
#
loop_
_entity_poly.entity_id
_entity_poly.type
_entity_poly.pdbx_seq_one_letter_code
_entity_poly.pdbx_strand_id
1 'polypeptide(L)'
;MDVYSKETFELIQSERDTARKRHILTAIEMELKRIIPTTTIPGHHCTYPRLDKIQDRETLDRIEYLLHTRSYLLNQMFLCNQAEKERFKQINELLLGLTRQMYAHTANLYRAMHQSLKDETFDDDCEIEGRLLFSHNGSESVLVLEEDMFYSSDFNRIIKLIDTLLDKKGLAEIESCSISNGIDNIPDVTDKALGLTDELDDETSWAEGCLSRSELEDICICHAVHDICTHKPYSIPDLLRMNDFWVEAEVTFQHFASQTNE
;
A
#
# COMPACT_ATOMS: atom_id res chain seq x y z
N MET A 1 15.56 1.89 26.16
CA MET A 1 14.46 0.94 26.33
C MET A 1 14.53 0.01 25.14
N ASP A 2 14.68 -1.29 25.38
CA ASP A 2 14.70 -2.24 24.26
C ASP A 2 13.26 -2.40 23.76
N VAL A 3 12.92 -1.64 22.72
CA VAL A 3 11.54 -1.55 22.20
C VAL A 3 11.08 -2.90 21.62
N TYR A 4 11.98 -3.87 21.49
CA TYR A 4 11.78 -5.16 20.84
C TYR A 4 11.28 -6.29 21.72
N SER A 5 11.16 -6.09 23.04
CA SER A 5 10.65 -7.15 23.90
C SER A 5 9.12 -7.23 23.83
N LYS A 6 8.58 -8.46 23.90
CA LYS A 6 7.13 -8.72 24.03
C LYS A 6 6.51 -7.89 25.18
N GLU A 7 7.24 -7.75 26.28
CA GLU A 7 6.88 -6.93 27.44
C GLU A 7 6.74 -5.44 27.10
N THR A 8 7.61 -4.92 26.22
CA THR A 8 7.52 -3.53 25.76
C THR A 8 6.31 -3.33 24.84
N PHE A 9 5.98 -4.31 24.00
CA PHE A 9 4.77 -4.25 23.19
C PHE A 9 3.50 -4.25 24.05
N GLU A 10 3.40 -5.13 25.06
CA GLU A 10 2.27 -5.16 25.99
C GLU A 10 2.13 -3.84 26.78
N LEU A 11 3.26 -3.22 27.13
CA LEU A 11 3.27 -1.89 27.75
C LEU A 11 2.74 -0.81 26.80
N ILE A 12 3.12 -0.87 25.52
CA ILE A 12 2.62 0.05 24.48
C ILE A 12 1.11 -0.14 24.26
N GLN A 13 0.64 -1.39 24.20
CA GLN A 13 -0.78 -1.69 24.02
C GLN A 13 -1.65 -1.20 25.17
N SER A 14 -1.14 -1.30 26.40
CA SER A 14 -1.86 -0.89 27.60
C SER A 14 -1.81 0.61 27.87
N GLU A 15 -0.95 1.37 27.17
CA GLU A 15 -0.85 2.82 27.36
C GLU A 15 -2.14 3.51 26.90
N ARG A 16 -2.66 4.40 27.75
CA ARG A 16 -3.90 5.15 27.50
C ARG A 16 -3.64 6.65 27.38
N ASP A 17 -2.54 7.15 27.92
CA ASP A 17 -2.19 8.56 27.87
C ASP A 17 -1.64 8.94 26.48
N THR A 18 -2.35 9.84 25.80
CA THR A 18 -1.98 10.29 24.45
C THR A 18 -0.62 11.00 24.43
N ALA A 19 -0.26 11.77 25.47
CA ALA A 19 1.03 12.45 25.49
C ALA A 19 2.19 11.45 25.57
N ARG A 20 2.02 10.38 26.36
CA ARG A 20 2.97 9.27 26.44
C ARG A 20 3.04 8.46 25.15
N LYS A 21 1.90 8.20 24.48
CA LYS A 21 1.91 7.59 23.14
C LYS A 21 2.72 8.40 22.14
N ARG A 22 2.57 9.73 22.11
CA ARG A 22 3.39 10.61 21.25
C ARG A 22 4.87 10.58 21.61
N HIS A 23 5.20 10.50 22.89
CA HIS A 23 6.59 10.36 23.31
C HIS A 23 7.20 9.04 22.81
N ILE A 24 6.46 7.93 22.92
CA ILE A 24 6.89 6.62 22.42
C ILE A 24 7.00 6.64 20.89
N LEU A 25 6.01 7.21 20.19
CA LEU A 25 6.02 7.41 18.74
C LEU A 25 7.28 8.15 18.28
N THR A 26 7.62 9.26 18.95
CA THR A 26 8.82 10.05 18.66
C THR A 26 10.08 9.22 18.86
N ALA A 27 10.16 8.42 19.93
CA ALA A 27 11.30 7.54 20.18
C ALA A 27 11.46 6.46 19.11
N ILE A 28 10.35 5.88 18.64
CA ILE A 28 10.35 4.91 17.52
C ILE A 28 10.88 5.56 16.24
N GLU A 29 10.37 6.74 15.87
CA GLU A 29 10.81 7.43 14.65
C GLU A 29 12.27 7.91 14.74
N MET A 30 12.74 8.29 15.92
CA MET A 30 14.15 8.57 16.16
C MET A 30 15.03 7.31 16.01
N GLU A 31 14.55 6.17 16.47
CA GLU A 31 15.28 4.91 16.33
C GLU A 31 15.33 4.44 14.87
N LEU A 32 14.22 4.57 14.13
CA LEU A 32 14.20 4.35 12.68
C LEU A 32 15.22 5.27 11.97
N LYS A 33 15.26 6.56 12.34
CA LYS A 33 16.26 7.52 11.83
C LYS A 33 17.70 7.12 12.16
N ARG A 34 17.93 6.48 13.31
CA ARG A 34 19.26 6.02 13.74
C ARG A 34 19.72 4.77 12.99
N ILE A 35 18.80 3.83 12.77
CA ILE A 35 19.08 2.55 12.10
C ILE A 35 19.28 2.77 10.60
N ILE A 36 18.46 3.62 9.98
CA ILE A 36 18.42 3.76 8.53
C ILE A 36 19.35 4.88 8.08
N PRO A 37 20.44 4.57 7.35
CA PRO A 37 21.35 5.59 6.86
C PRO A 37 20.62 6.55 5.94
N THR A 38 21.02 7.82 5.97
CA THR A 38 20.54 8.79 4.99
C THR A 38 21.62 9.19 4.01
N THR A 39 21.21 9.66 2.85
CA THR A 39 22.11 10.34 1.91
C THR A 39 21.47 11.63 1.45
N THR A 40 22.26 12.70 1.43
CA THR A 40 21.89 13.96 0.78
C THR A 40 22.40 13.91 -0.64
N ILE A 41 21.52 14.07 -1.62
CA ILE A 41 21.94 14.18 -3.02
C ILE A 41 22.48 15.60 -3.22
N PRO A 42 23.70 15.79 -3.77
CA PRO A 42 24.22 17.13 -4.07
C PRO A 42 23.23 17.93 -4.92
N GLY A 43 22.85 19.12 -4.47
CA GLY A 43 21.85 19.97 -5.13
C GLY A 43 20.40 19.77 -4.67
N HIS A 44 20.11 18.76 -3.83
CA HIS A 44 18.81 18.58 -3.19
C HIS A 44 18.88 18.90 -1.69
N HIS A 45 17.84 19.57 -1.18
CA HIS A 45 17.71 19.86 0.26
C HIS A 45 17.12 18.67 1.06
N CYS A 46 16.78 17.56 0.40
CA CYS A 46 16.15 16.40 1.03
C CYS A 46 17.16 15.29 1.34
N THR A 47 16.99 14.62 2.49
CA THR A 47 17.75 13.42 2.86
C THR A 47 16.91 12.18 2.58
N TYR A 48 17.52 11.20 1.90
CA TYR A 48 16.82 9.99 1.44
C TYR A 48 17.20 8.80 2.34
N PRO A 49 16.23 8.05 2.89
CA PRO A 49 16.53 6.80 3.58
C PRO A 49 17.14 5.79 2.59
N ARG A 50 18.24 5.15 2.99
CA ARG A 50 19.00 4.19 2.18
C ARG A 50 18.72 2.77 2.62
N LEU A 51 17.46 2.33 2.46
CA LEU A 51 17.07 0.95 2.70
C LEU A 51 17.82 -0.05 1.82
N ASP A 52 18.28 0.37 0.63
CA ASP A 52 19.14 -0.40 -0.27
C ASP A 52 20.47 -0.84 0.38
N LYS A 53 20.96 -0.08 1.36
CA LYS A 53 22.18 -0.41 2.12
C LYS A 53 21.95 -1.41 3.25
N ILE A 54 20.71 -1.76 3.55
CA ILE A 54 20.35 -2.72 4.58
C ILE A 54 20.05 -4.04 3.90
N GLN A 55 20.85 -5.05 4.23
CA GLN A 55 20.79 -6.39 3.65
C GLN A 55 20.60 -7.46 4.71
N ASP A 56 20.92 -7.17 5.97
CA ASP A 56 20.77 -8.13 7.04
C ASP A 56 19.30 -8.22 7.48
N ARG A 57 18.84 -9.47 7.56
CA ARG A 57 17.45 -9.79 7.90
C ARG A 57 17.05 -9.26 9.27
N GLU A 58 17.95 -9.33 10.25
CA GLU A 58 17.69 -8.88 11.61
C GLU A 58 17.35 -7.38 11.65
N THR A 59 18.07 -6.53 10.91
CA THR A 59 17.77 -5.09 10.81
C THR A 59 16.54 -4.80 9.96
N LEU A 60 16.16 -5.65 9.01
CA LEU A 60 14.90 -5.50 8.27
C LEU A 60 13.69 -5.85 9.13
N ASP A 61 13.72 -7.00 9.81
CA ASP A 61 12.73 -7.40 10.82
C ASP A 61 12.66 -6.31 11.93
N ARG A 62 13.85 -5.79 12.26
CA ARG A 62 14.23 -4.48 12.84
C ARG A 62 13.26 -3.31 12.64
N ILE A 63 13.15 -2.98 11.37
CA ILE A 63 12.47 -1.79 10.88
C ILE A 63 10.99 -2.07 10.79
N GLU A 64 10.62 -3.26 10.31
CA GLU A 64 9.23 -3.69 10.13
C GLU A 64 8.45 -3.65 11.44
N TYR A 65 8.97 -4.24 12.51
CA TYR A 65 8.32 -4.20 13.82
C TYR A 65 8.14 -2.77 14.36
N LEU A 66 9.16 -1.91 14.20
CA LEU A 66 9.08 -0.50 14.62
C LEU A 66 8.00 0.24 13.83
N LEU A 67 7.88 -0.01 12.52
CA LEU A 67 6.84 0.57 11.68
C LEU A 67 5.45 0.06 12.05
N HIS A 68 5.26 -1.24 12.31
CA HIS A 68 3.98 -1.77 12.79
C HIS A 68 3.61 -1.22 14.18
N THR A 69 4.58 -1.09 15.08
CA THR A 69 4.35 -0.50 16.41
C THR A 69 3.98 0.98 16.29
N ARG A 70 4.62 1.71 15.38
CA ARG A 70 4.25 3.10 15.04
C ARG A 70 2.82 3.16 14.50
N SER A 71 2.47 2.30 13.54
CA SER A 71 1.14 2.27 12.94
C SER A 71 0.07 2.01 14.00
N TYR A 72 0.30 1.02 14.87
CA TYR A 72 -0.57 0.72 16.00
C TYR A 72 -0.81 1.93 16.92
N LEU A 73 0.25 2.64 17.29
CA LEU A 73 0.16 3.85 18.14
C LEU A 73 -0.64 4.97 17.46
N LEU A 74 -0.41 5.20 16.17
CA LEU A 74 -1.15 6.20 15.40
C LEU A 74 -2.63 5.84 15.28
N ASN A 75 -2.94 4.57 15.00
CA ASN A 75 -4.32 4.07 14.96
C ASN A 75 -5.03 4.24 16.31
N GLN A 76 -4.35 4.00 17.43
CA GLN A 76 -4.91 4.26 18.75
C GLN A 76 -5.11 5.74 19.07
N MET A 77 -4.36 6.63 18.41
CA MET A 77 -4.48 8.08 18.58
C MET A 77 -5.40 8.71 17.54
N PHE A 78 -5.90 7.94 16.56
CA PHE A 78 -6.71 8.46 15.47
C PHE A 78 -7.93 9.21 16.03
N LEU A 79 -8.00 10.53 15.79
CA LEU A 79 -9.01 11.39 16.40
C LEU A 79 -10.40 11.07 15.86
N CYS A 80 -10.49 10.72 14.58
CA CYS A 80 -11.75 10.52 13.86
C CYS A 80 -12.71 11.71 14.09
N ASN A 81 -12.14 12.92 14.08
CA ASN A 81 -12.93 14.15 14.09
C ASN A 81 -13.68 14.30 12.76
N GLN A 82 -14.55 15.30 12.63
CA GLN A 82 -15.35 15.48 11.40
C GLN A 82 -14.49 15.63 10.14
N ALA A 83 -13.35 16.33 10.22
CA ALA A 83 -12.46 16.55 9.08
C ALA A 83 -11.74 15.26 8.68
N GLU A 84 -11.20 14.51 9.64
CA GLU A 84 -10.55 13.23 9.41
C GLU A 84 -11.53 12.17 8.89
N LYS A 85 -12.75 12.11 9.43
CA LYS A 85 -13.80 11.20 8.97
C LYS A 85 -14.22 11.50 7.54
N GLU A 86 -14.42 12.78 7.21
CA GLU A 86 -14.78 13.19 5.84
C GLU A 86 -13.65 12.84 4.86
N ARG A 87 -12.39 13.08 5.26
CA ARG A 87 -11.24 12.72 4.45
C ARG A 87 -11.08 11.21 4.30
N PHE A 88 -11.35 10.45 5.36
CA PHE A 88 -11.37 8.99 5.32
C PHE A 88 -12.41 8.48 4.30
N LYS A 89 -13.61 9.07 4.30
CA LYS A 89 -14.65 8.73 3.33
C LYS A 89 -14.19 9.02 1.89
N GLN A 90 -13.60 10.19 1.66
CA GLN A 90 -13.12 10.59 0.33
C GLN A 90 -12.03 9.64 -0.19
N ILE A 91 -11.06 9.25 0.65
CA ILE A 91 -10.01 8.33 0.21
C ILE A 91 -10.52 6.90 0.01
N ASN A 92 -11.49 6.45 0.82
CA ASN A 92 -12.16 5.17 0.62
C ASN A 92 -12.90 5.11 -0.72
N GLU A 93 -13.67 6.15 -1.04
CA GLU A 93 -14.37 6.27 -2.34
C GLU A 93 -13.38 6.37 -3.51
N LEU A 94 -12.27 7.09 -3.34
CA LEU A 94 -11.20 7.17 -4.33
C LEU A 94 -10.59 5.80 -4.60
N LEU A 95 -10.18 5.08 -3.56
CA LEU A 95 -9.53 3.77 -3.70
C LEU A 95 -10.47 2.73 -4.31
N LEU A 96 -11.73 2.69 -3.88
CA LEU A 96 -12.76 1.84 -4.52
C LEU A 96 -12.93 2.19 -6.01
N GLY A 97 -12.96 3.48 -6.33
CA GLY A 97 -13.05 3.96 -7.72
C GLY A 97 -11.83 3.58 -8.57
N LEU A 98 -10.63 3.62 -7.99
CA LEU A 98 -9.39 3.21 -8.65
C LEU A 98 -9.33 1.70 -8.84
N THR A 99 -9.69 0.89 -7.83
CA THR A 99 -9.79 -0.58 -7.93
C THR A 99 -10.70 -0.98 -9.10
N ARG A 100 -11.90 -0.40 -9.18
CA ARG A 100 -12.84 -0.68 -10.29
C ARG A 100 -12.31 -0.25 -11.65
N GLN A 101 -11.61 0.89 -11.71
CA GLN A 101 -10.95 1.34 -12.93
C GLN A 101 -9.83 0.40 -13.37
N MET A 102 -9.03 -0.11 -12.42
CA MET A 102 -7.98 -1.10 -12.68
C MET A 102 -8.56 -2.36 -13.32
N TYR A 103 -9.54 -3.01 -12.68
CA TYR A 103 -10.18 -4.22 -13.24
C TYR A 103 -10.75 -3.99 -14.65
N ALA A 104 -11.52 -2.91 -14.84
CA ALA A 104 -12.10 -2.58 -16.14
C ALA A 104 -11.03 -2.29 -17.20
N HIS A 105 -9.94 -1.60 -16.82
CA HIS A 105 -8.85 -1.29 -17.74
C HIS A 105 -8.09 -2.56 -18.15
N THR A 106 -7.78 -3.45 -17.22
CA THR A 106 -7.15 -4.75 -17.48
C THR A 106 -8.00 -5.60 -18.43
N ALA A 107 -9.32 -5.67 -18.22
CA ALA A 107 -10.22 -6.41 -19.10
C ALA A 107 -10.31 -5.81 -20.51
N ASN A 108 -10.31 -4.49 -20.63
CA ASN A 108 -10.28 -3.82 -21.92
C ASN A 108 -8.94 -4.03 -22.65
N LEU A 109 -7.83 -4.02 -21.92
CA LEU A 109 -6.50 -4.28 -22.46
C LEU A 109 -6.39 -5.72 -22.98
N TYR A 110 -6.95 -6.70 -22.26
CA TYR A 110 -7.09 -8.08 -22.73
C TYR A 110 -7.83 -8.17 -24.08
N ARG A 111 -8.99 -7.54 -24.18
CA ARG A 111 -9.77 -7.55 -25.42
C ARG A 111 -9.02 -6.86 -26.57
N ALA A 112 -8.38 -5.72 -26.31
CA ALA A 112 -7.63 -4.98 -27.33
C ALA A 112 -6.42 -5.77 -27.83
N MET A 113 -5.70 -6.42 -26.90
CA MET A 113 -4.56 -7.28 -27.21
C MET A 113 -4.97 -8.44 -28.12
N HIS A 114 -6.01 -9.18 -27.77
CA HIS A 114 -6.53 -10.29 -28.59
C HIS A 114 -6.97 -9.87 -29.98
N GLN A 115 -7.44 -8.62 -30.15
CA GLN A 115 -7.89 -8.13 -31.44
C GLN A 115 -6.75 -7.64 -32.35
N SER A 116 -5.64 -7.15 -31.79
CA SER A 116 -4.72 -6.29 -32.56
C SER A 116 -3.24 -6.31 -32.19
N LEU A 117 -2.85 -6.89 -31.05
CA LEU A 117 -1.46 -6.83 -30.58
C LEU A 117 -0.73 -8.17 -30.63
N LYS A 118 -1.46 -9.29 -30.68
CA LYS A 118 -0.86 -10.64 -30.67
C LYS A 118 -0.20 -10.98 -32.01
N ASP A 119 1.09 -11.29 -31.98
CA ASP A 119 1.86 -11.91 -33.05
C ASP A 119 1.86 -13.44 -32.87
N GLU A 120 1.02 -14.14 -33.63
CA GLU A 120 0.93 -15.61 -33.58
C GLU A 120 2.23 -16.35 -33.93
N THR A 121 3.23 -15.65 -34.48
CA THR A 121 4.54 -16.24 -34.84
C THR A 121 5.58 -16.16 -33.72
N PHE A 122 5.30 -15.40 -32.66
CA PHE A 122 6.21 -15.19 -31.53
C PHE A 122 5.52 -15.40 -30.17
N ASP A 123 4.29 -14.91 -30.01
CA ASP A 123 3.58 -14.86 -28.73
C ASP A 123 2.95 -16.21 -28.38
N ASP A 124 3.76 -17.12 -27.82
CA ASP A 124 3.32 -18.40 -27.29
C ASP A 124 2.49 -18.21 -26.01
N ASP A 125 2.81 -17.19 -25.22
CA ASP A 125 2.09 -16.81 -24.01
C ASP A 125 1.99 -15.29 -23.87
N CYS A 126 0.94 -14.86 -23.16
CA CYS A 126 0.75 -13.47 -22.80
C CYS A 126 0.13 -13.37 -21.41
N GLU A 127 0.70 -12.48 -20.61
CA GLU A 127 0.21 -12.13 -19.29
C GLU A 127 -0.22 -10.67 -19.28
N ILE A 128 -1.38 -10.39 -18.67
CA ILE A 128 -1.83 -9.04 -18.40
C ILE A 128 -2.04 -8.90 -16.91
N GLU A 129 -1.42 -7.89 -16.33
CA GLU A 129 -1.48 -7.60 -14.90
C GLU A 129 -1.98 -6.17 -14.72
N GLY A 130 -3.02 -5.99 -13.91
CA GLY A 130 -3.49 -4.71 -13.42
C GLY A 130 -3.09 -4.54 -11.97
N ARG A 131 -2.58 -3.35 -11.61
CA ARG A 131 -2.10 -3.06 -10.26
C ARG A 131 -2.60 -1.69 -9.78
N LEU A 132 -3.05 -1.62 -8.53
CA LEU A 132 -3.27 -0.40 -7.77
C LEU A 132 -2.10 -0.24 -6.79
N LEU A 133 -1.41 0.89 -6.86
CA LEU A 133 -0.26 1.18 -6.00
C LEU A 133 -0.35 2.57 -5.40
N PHE A 134 0.46 2.77 -4.36
CA PHE A 134 0.91 4.07 -3.90
C PHE A 134 2.40 4.18 -4.22
N SER A 135 2.86 5.38 -4.61
CA SER A 135 4.28 5.62 -4.82
C SER A 135 4.70 6.97 -4.25
N HIS A 136 5.70 6.99 -3.37
CA HIS A 136 6.20 8.24 -2.83
C HIS A 136 7.18 8.92 -3.80
N ASN A 137 6.66 9.76 -4.70
CA ASN A 137 7.44 10.50 -5.70
C ASN A 137 7.94 11.90 -5.26
N GLY A 138 7.56 12.37 -4.08
CA GLY A 138 8.01 13.68 -3.60
C GLY A 138 7.31 14.10 -2.33
N SER A 139 7.56 15.34 -1.88
CA SER A 139 6.86 15.89 -0.72
C SER A 139 5.35 15.95 -0.93
N GLU A 140 4.91 16.23 -2.16
CA GLU A 140 3.51 16.35 -2.53
C GLU A 140 2.75 15.01 -2.50
N SER A 141 3.46 13.87 -2.45
CA SER A 141 2.84 12.54 -2.28
C SER A 141 2.30 12.35 -0.85
N VAL A 142 2.65 13.23 0.09
CA VAL A 142 2.19 13.22 1.47
C VAL A 142 1.67 14.60 1.86
N LEU A 143 0.37 14.68 2.16
CA LEU A 143 -0.27 15.92 2.54
C LEU A 143 0.13 16.36 3.95
N VAL A 144 0.19 17.67 4.13
CA VAL A 144 0.32 18.32 5.44
C VAL A 144 -1.07 18.68 5.93
N LEU A 145 -1.50 18.09 7.04
CA LEU A 145 -2.83 18.32 7.63
C LEU A 145 -2.71 19.08 8.96
N GLU A 146 -3.79 19.72 9.40
CA GLU A 146 -3.80 20.47 10.67
C GLU A 146 -3.51 19.56 11.88
N GLU A 147 -3.97 18.31 11.81
CA GLU A 147 -3.76 17.29 12.83
C GLU A 147 -2.31 16.79 12.93
N ASP A 148 -1.41 17.16 12.01
CA ASP A 148 0.01 16.76 12.05
C ASP A 148 0.66 17.17 13.38
N MET A 149 0.33 18.37 13.88
CA MET A 149 0.81 18.84 15.18
C MET A 149 0.34 17.94 16.32
N PHE A 150 -0.89 17.42 16.22
CA PHE A 150 -1.44 16.52 17.22
C PHE A 150 -0.70 15.17 17.23
N TYR A 151 -0.45 14.57 16.06
CA TYR A 151 0.24 13.27 16.00
C TYR A 151 1.75 13.38 16.28
N SER A 152 2.36 14.52 15.93
CA SER A 152 3.81 14.75 16.06
C SER A 152 4.67 13.73 15.27
N SER A 153 4.10 13.13 14.21
CA SER A 153 4.77 12.16 13.35
C SER A 153 5.46 12.85 12.16
N ASP A 154 6.63 12.36 11.77
CA ASP A 154 7.28 12.72 10.51
C ASP A 154 6.67 11.94 9.33
N PHE A 155 5.40 12.22 9.03
CA PHE A 155 4.61 11.48 8.05
C PHE A 155 5.31 11.33 6.70
N ASN A 156 5.85 12.42 6.13
CA ASN A 156 6.50 12.36 4.83
C ASN A 156 7.66 11.36 4.82
N ARG A 157 8.55 11.45 5.81
CA ARG A 157 9.72 10.57 5.89
C ARG A 157 9.31 9.11 6.13
N ILE A 158 8.34 8.87 7.00
CA ILE A 158 7.97 7.50 7.37
C ILE A 158 7.14 6.83 6.28
N ILE A 159 6.20 7.54 5.64
CA ILE A 159 5.44 6.98 4.51
C ILE A 159 6.39 6.59 3.38
N LYS A 160 7.35 7.45 3.04
CA LYS A 160 8.42 7.11 2.09
C LYS A 160 9.21 5.86 2.49
N LEU A 161 9.52 5.73 3.78
CA LEU A 161 10.25 4.58 4.29
C LEU A 161 9.45 3.29 4.15
N ILE A 162 8.15 3.33 4.47
CA ILE A 162 7.25 2.19 4.29
C ILE A 162 7.15 1.82 2.82
N ASP A 163 6.90 2.79 1.94
CA ASP A 163 6.82 2.63 0.49
C ASP A 163 8.07 1.91 -0.06
N THR A 164 9.26 2.43 0.27
CA THR A 164 10.53 1.81 -0.14
C THR A 164 10.74 0.41 0.45
N LEU A 165 10.24 0.15 1.67
CA LEU A 165 10.35 -1.18 2.29
C LEU A 165 9.43 -2.19 1.59
N LEU A 166 8.20 -1.79 1.28
CA LEU A 166 7.22 -2.63 0.61
C LEU A 166 7.67 -2.95 -0.82
N ASP A 167 8.17 -1.96 -1.56
CA ASP A 167 8.79 -2.15 -2.88
C ASP A 167 9.94 -3.17 -2.82
N LYS A 168 10.88 -2.99 -1.89
CA LYS A 168 11.99 -3.94 -1.67
C LYS A 168 11.52 -5.37 -1.37
N LYS A 169 10.35 -5.54 -0.74
CA LYS A 169 9.78 -6.85 -0.39
C LYS A 169 8.85 -7.41 -1.48
N GLY A 170 8.56 -6.66 -2.56
CA GLY A 170 7.56 -7.05 -3.55
C GLY A 170 6.14 -7.05 -2.98
N LEU A 171 5.84 -6.12 -2.05
CA LEU A 171 4.56 -6.01 -1.33
C LEU A 171 3.94 -4.60 -1.49
N ALA A 172 4.31 -3.88 -2.55
CA ALA A 172 3.83 -2.52 -2.80
C ALA A 172 2.37 -2.47 -3.27
N GLU A 173 1.95 -3.46 -4.06
CA GLU A 173 0.60 -3.59 -4.61
C GLU A 173 -0.46 -3.59 -3.51
N ILE A 174 -1.45 -2.71 -3.64
CA ILE A 174 -2.62 -2.61 -2.76
C ILE A 174 -3.72 -3.56 -3.24
N GLU A 175 -3.91 -3.60 -4.54
CA GLU A 175 -4.82 -4.52 -5.21
C GLU A 175 -4.17 -4.92 -6.54
N SER A 176 -4.37 -6.15 -6.96
CA SER A 176 -3.94 -6.59 -8.27
C SER A 176 -4.88 -7.64 -8.87
N CYS A 177 -4.90 -7.69 -10.19
CA CYS A 177 -5.61 -8.70 -10.95
C CYS A 177 -4.76 -9.13 -12.13
N SER A 178 -4.74 -10.41 -12.46
CA SER A 178 -4.00 -10.90 -13.61
C SER A 178 -4.78 -11.90 -14.42
N ILE A 179 -4.44 -11.99 -15.70
CA ILE A 179 -4.92 -13.01 -16.62
C ILE A 179 -3.76 -13.46 -17.50
N SER A 180 -3.59 -14.78 -17.59
CA SER A 180 -2.63 -15.44 -18.50
C SER A 180 -3.39 -16.33 -19.49
N ASN A 181 -2.74 -16.71 -20.59
CA ASN A 181 -3.42 -17.48 -21.63
C ASN A 181 -3.82 -18.89 -21.16
N GLY A 182 -5.13 -19.06 -20.95
CA GLY A 182 -5.82 -20.34 -20.81
C GLY A 182 -7.33 -20.25 -21.12
N ILE A 183 -7.79 -19.23 -21.85
CA ILE A 183 -9.18 -19.10 -22.26
C ILE A 183 -9.21 -19.08 -23.79
N ASP A 184 -9.92 -20.06 -24.37
CA ASP A 184 -10.14 -20.18 -25.80
C ASP A 184 -10.52 -18.82 -26.41
N ASN A 185 -9.88 -18.46 -27.52
CA ASN A 185 -10.06 -17.24 -28.31
C ASN A 185 -11.55 -16.86 -28.52
N ILE A 186 -12.15 -16.17 -27.55
CA ILE A 186 -13.51 -15.64 -27.69
C ILE A 186 -13.41 -14.11 -27.59
N PRO A 187 -13.24 -13.41 -28.73
CA PRO A 187 -13.50 -11.99 -28.74
C PRO A 187 -14.96 -11.81 -28.32
N ASP A 188 -15.20 -11.09 -27.21
CA ASP A 188 -16.50 -10.86 -26.53
C ASP A 188 -16.75 -11.66 -25.22
N VAL A 189 -15.70 -12.06 -24.49
CA VAL A 189 -15.83 -12.52 -23.10
C VAL A 189 -16.10 -11.34 -22.15
N THR A 190 -17.10 -11.49 -21.27
CA THR A 190 -17.43 -10.53 -20.20
C THR A 190 -16.33 -10.45 -19.13
N ASP A 191 -16.17 -9.32 -18.43
CA ASP A 191 -15.17 -9.15 -17.35
C ASP A 191 -15.19 -10.30 -16.34
N LYS A 192 -16.39 -10.74 -15.93
CA LYS A 192 -16.58 -11.86 -14.99
C LYS A 192 -16.03 -13.18 -15.51
N ALA A 193 -16.21 -13.47 -16.79
CA ALA A 193 -15.72 -14.71 -17.39
C ALA A 193 -14.20 -14.67 -17.61
N LEU A 194 -13.59 -13.48 -17.59
CA LEU A 194 -12.14 -13.30 -17.52
C LEU A 194 -11.60 -13.38 -16.07
N GLY A 195 -12.47 -13.45 -15.06
CA GLY A 195 -12.06 -13.29 -13.66
C GLY A 195 -11.54 -11.87 -13.33
N LEU A 196 -11.79 -10.90 -14.21
CA LEU A 196 -11.34 -9.51 -14.08
C LEU A 196 -12.47 -8.64 -13.53
N THR A 197 -13.02 -9.05 -12.39
CA THR A 197 -14.03 -8.30 -11.66
C THR A 197 -13.62 -8.12 -10.21
N ASP A 198 -13.96 -6.96 -9.67
CA ASP A 198 -13.85 -6.65 -8.24
C ASP A 198 -14.88 -7.47 -7.46
N GLU A 199 -14.48 -8.67 -7.02
CA GLU A 199 -15.31 -9.58 -6.23
C GLU A 199 -15.14 -9.38 -4.72
N LEU A 200 -14.12 -8.63 -4.28
CA LEU A 200 -13.84 -8.37 -2.87
C LEU A 200 -14.70 -7.23 -2.32
N ASP A 201 -15.01 -6.19 -3.12
CA ASP A 201 -15.87 -5.09 -2.71
C ASP A 201 -17.36 -5.35 -3.05
N ASP A 202 -17.97 -6.31 -2.36
CA ASP A 202 -19.34 -6.82 -2.58
C ASP A 202 -20.46 -6.06 -1.81
N GLU A 203 -20.21 -4.79 -1.48
CA GLU A 203 -21.03 -3.96 -0.57
C GLU A 203 -20.98 -4.37 0.91
N THR A 204 -20.23 -5.41 1.27
CA THR A 204 -19.88 -5.71 2.66
C THR A 204 -18.63 -4.95 3.06
N SER A 205 -18.69 -4.27 4.22
CA SER A 205 -17.56 -3.48 4.71
C SER A 205 -16.41 -4.36 5.19
N TRP A 206 -15.18 -4.06 4.76
CA TRP A 206 -13.93 -4.64 5.25
C TRP A 206 -13.44 -4.02 6.58
N ALA A 207 -14.37 -3.64 7.45
CA ALA A 207 -14.09 -2.94 8.70
C ALA A 207 -13.57 -3.88 9.79
N GLU A 208 -12.26 -4.16 9.78
CA GLU A 208 -11.59 -5.04 10.75
C GLU A 208 -10.49 -4.33 11.53
N GLY A 209 -10.13 -4.88 12.70
CA GLY A 209 -8.99 -4.40 13.49
C GLY A 209 -9.11 -2.92 13.86
N CYS A 210 -8.15 -2.10 13.41
CA CYS A 210 -8.14 -0.66 13.67
C CYS A 210 -9.27 0.12 12.96
N LEU A 211 -9.87 -0.48 11.92
CA LEU A 211 -10.97 0.09 11.14
C LEU A 211 -12.34 -0.19 11.78
N SER A 212 -12.43 -1.18 12.68
CA SER A 212 -13.65 -1.52 13.40
C SER A 212 -13.93 -0.50 14.52
N ARG A 213 -14.44 0.66 14.11
CA ARG A 213 -14.68 1.84 14.95
C ARG A 213 -16.11 2.32 14.80
N SER A 214 -16.77 2.65 15.91
CA SER A 214 -18.14 3.15 15.87
C SER A 214 -18.27 4.46 15.11
N GLU A 215 -17.21 5.27 15.08
CA GLU A 215 -17.20 6.52 14.33
C GLU A 215 -17.20 6.33 12.80
N LEU A 216 -16.85 5.13 12.31
CA LEU A 216 -16.76 4.77 10.89
C LEU A 216 -17.87 3.79 10.44
N GLU A 217 -18.79 3.40 11.31
CA GLU A 217 -19.84 2.38 11.04
C GLU A 217 -20.76 2.72 9.86
N ASP A 218 -20.89 4.00 9.51
CA ASP A 218 -21.68 4.50 8.38
C ASP A 218 -20.93 4.50 7.04
N ILE A 219 -19.67 4.07 7.02
CA ILE A 219 -18.82 3.98 5.82
C ILE A 219 -18.62 2.51 5.48
N CYS A 220 -19.01 2.10 4.27
CA CYS A 220 -18.63 0.80 3.73
C CYS A 220 -17.15 0.85 3.30
N ILE A 221 -16.27 0.31 4.15
CA ILE A 221 -14.82 0.33 3.94
C ILE A 221 -14.45 -0.67 2.84
N CYS A 222 -13.72 -0.23 1.82
CA CYS A 222 -13.28 -1.09 0.72
C CYS A 222 -12.03 -1.92 1.06
N HIS A 223 -11.81 -2.98 0.29
CA HIS A 223 -10.69 -3.90 0.47
C HIS A 223 -9.32 -3.19 0.40
N ALA A 224 -9.15 -2.24 -0.53
CA ALA A 224 -7.91 -1.48 -0.65
C ALA A 224 -7.56 -0.67 0.63
N VAL A 225 -8.55 -0.10 1.31
CA VAL A 225 -8.34 0.58 2.60
C VAL A 225 -7.97 -0.42 3.68
N HIS A 226 -8.63 -1.58 3.69
CA HIS A 226 -8.31 -2.69 4.59
C HIS A 226 -6.85 -3.12 4.42
N ASP A 227 -6.41 -3.47 3.22
CA ASP A 227 -5.02 -3.86 2.94
C ASP A 227 -4.00 -2.86 3.49
N ILE A 228 -4.17 -1.58 3.16
CA ILE A 228 -3.26 -0.51 3.61
C ILE A 228 -3.19 -0.44 5.14
N CYS A 229 -4.32 -0.51 5.84
CA CYS A 229 -4.40 -0.23 7.27
C CYS A 229 -4.26 -1.46 8.17
N THR A 230 -4.41 -2.69 7.65
CA THR A 230 -4.37 -3.92 8.46
C THR A 230 -3.25 -4.88 8.07
N HIS A 231 -2.83 -4.90 6.79
CA HIS A 231 -1.79 -5.82 6.31
C HIS A 231 -0.45 -5.10 6.06
N LYS A 232 -0.48 -3.80 5.78
CA LYS A 232 0.71 -2.97 5.63
C LYS A 232 1.02 -2.15 6.89
N PRO A 233 2.27 -1.71 7.10
CA PRO A 233 2.62 -0.93 8.29
C PRO A 233 2.24 0.56 8.16
N TYR A 234 1.25 0.88 7.32
CA TYR A 234 0.58 2.18 7.33
C TYR A 234 -0.49 2.20 8.42
N SER A 235 -0.78 3.39 8.94
CA SER A 235 -1.90 3.65 9.86
C SER A 235 -3.01 4.41 9.16
N ILE A 236 -4.18 4.51 9.77
CA ILE A 236 -5.28 5.37 9.29
C ILE A 236 -4.79 6.82 9.14
N PRO A 237 -4.08 7.44 10.12
CA PRO A 237 -3.47 8.74 9.90
C PRO A 237 -2.48 8.81 8.72
N ASP A 238 -1.74 7.75 8.42
CA ASP A 238 -0.88 7.73 7.22
C ASP A 238 -1.73 7.74 5.95
N LEU A 239 -2.75 6.86 5.88
CA LEU A 239 -3.69 6.78 4.76
C LEU A 239 -4.28 8.15 4.43
N LEU A 240 -4.77 8.90 5.44
CA LEU A 240 -5.36 10.23 5.22
C LEU A 240 -4.39 11.23 4.55
N ARG A 241 -3.08 11.00 4.63
CA ARG A 241 -2.05 11.87 4.05
C ARG A 241 -1.52 11.36 2.73
N MET A 242 -1.73 10.09 2.37
CA MET A 242 -1.32 9.54 1.08
C MET A 242 -2.05 10.24 -0.07
N ASN A 243 -1.30 10.69 -1.08
CA ASN A 243 -1.82 11.54 -2.15
C ASN A 243 -1.23 11.23 -3.54
N ASP A 244 -0.68 10.02 -3.72
CA ASP A 244 0.00 9.63 -4.95
C ASP A 244 -0.31 8.16 -5.26
N PHE A 245 -1.62 7.90 -5.40
CA PHE A 245 -2.14 6.61 -5.85
C PHE A 245 -2.21 6.60 -7.37
N TRP A 246 -1.87 5.47 -7.96
CA TRP A 246 -2.06 5.26 -9.39
C TRP A 246 -2.58 3.86 -9.66
N VAL A 247 -3.10 3.69 -10.88
CA VAL A 247 -3.45 2.39 -11.44
C VAL A 247 -2.70 2.21 -12.73
N GLU A 248 -2.23 1.00 -12.96
CA GLU A 248 -1.57 0.62 -14.20
C GLU A 248 -2.04 -0.75 -14.66
N ALA A 249 -1.91 -1.00 -15.96
CA ALA A 249 -2.06 -2.33 -16.52
C ALA A 249 -0.90 -2.58 -17.50
N GLU A 250 -0.25 -3.72 -17.35
CA GLU A 250 0.92 -4.14 -18.11
C GLU A 250 0.59 -5.38 -18.94
N VAL A 251 1.13 -5.46 -20.17
CA VAL A 251 1.05 -6.65 -21.03
C VAL A 251 2.45 -7.18 -21.25
N THR A 252 2.67 -8.45 -20.96
CA THR A 252 3.93 -9.16 -21.21
C THR A 252 3.73 -10.25 -22.24
N PHE A 253 4.38 -10.09 -23.40
CA PHE A 253 4.42 -11.10 -24.48
C PHE A 253 5.64 -12.00 -24.33
N GLN A 254 5.45 -13.31 -24.43
CA GLN A 254 6.50 -14.31 -24.17
C GLN A 254 6.58 -15.36 -25.29
N HIS A 255 7.81 -15.77 -25.61
CA HIS A 255 8.12 -16.88 -26.52
C HIS A 255 8.97 -17.92 -25.79
N PHE A 256 8.58 -19.19 -25.85
CA PHE A 256 9.28 -20.28 -25.19
C PHE A 256 10.07 -21.11 -26.22
N ALA A 257 11.40 -20.93 -26.23
CA ALA A 257 12.28 -21.75 -27.05
C ALA A 257 12.62 -23.07 -26.34
N SER A 258 12.35 -24.20 -26.99
CA SER A 258 12.82 -25.52 -26.52
C SER A 258 14.20 -25.87 -27.07
N GLN A 259 15.03 -26.54 -26.27
CA GLN A 259 16.31 -27.14 -26.69
C GLN A 259 16.18 -28.60 -27.14
N THR A 260 14.99 -29.20 -27.02
CA THR A 260 14.75 -30.57 -27.51
C THR A 260 14.56 -30.52 -29.02
N ASN A 261 15.55 -31.01 -29.77
CA ASN A 261 15.41 -31.31 -31.19
C ASN A 261 14.35 -32.41 -31.36
N GLU A 262 13.21 -32.09 -31.95
CA GLU A 262 12.41 -33.09 -32.68
C GLU A 262 13.06 -33.40 -34.04
#